data_AF-A0A2V6JVG6-F1
#
_entry.id   AF-A0A2V6JVG6-F1
#
_cell.length_a   1.000
_cell.length_b   1.000
_cell.length_c   1.000
_cell.angle_alpha   90.00
_cell.angle_beta   90.00
_cell.angle_gamma   90.00
#
_symmetry.space_group_name_H-M   'P 1'
#
loop_
_entity.id
_entity.type
_entity.pdbx_description
1 polymer ?
#
loop_
_entity_poly.entity_id
_entity_poly.type
_entity_poly.pdbx_seq_one_letter_code
_entity_poly.pdbx_strand_id
1 'polypeptide(L)' 'MVTRLLHRCGLELGPESDLMPPQADNPEGFWEHLRFVALNDELLAALGGAWDLPPKPDESFIGPQLNTV' A
#
# COMPACT_ATOMS: atom_id res chain seq x y z
N MET A 1 -5.01 -11.10 8.57
CA MET A 1 -5.08 -9.68 8.15
C MET A 1 -6.25 -8.98 8.83
N VAL A 2 -6.07 -7.78 9.40
CA VAL A 2 -7.16 -6.97 10.00
C VAL A 2 -8.18 -6.54 8.93
N THR A 3 -7.71 -6.17 7.74
CA THR A 3 -8.56 -5.77 6.61
C THR A 3 -9.59 -6.82 6.23
N ARG A 4 -9.20 -8.11 6.20
CA ARG A 4 -10.11 -9.26 6.00
C ARG A 4 -11.19 -9.34 7.08
N LEU A 5 -10.83 -9.14 8.35
CA LEU A 5 -11.79 -9.18 9.45
C LEU A 5 -12.83 -8.06 9.27
N LEU A 6 -12.39 -6.84 8.97
CA LEU A 6 -13.28 -5.71 8.74
C LEU A 6 -14.19 -5.93 7.52
N HIS A 7 -13.67 -6.50 6.43
CA HIS A 7 -14.49 -6.87 5.28
C HIS A 7 -15.58 -7.87 5.65
N ARG A 8 -15.26 -8.90 6.45
CA ARG A 8 -16.27 -9.84 6.97
C ARG A 8 -17.29 -9.18 7.89
N CYS A 9 -16.96 -8.05 8.50
CA CYS A 9 -17.88 -7.21 9.27
C CYS A 9 -18.68 -6.22 8.39
N GLY A 10 -18.52 -6.23 7.07
CA GLY A 10 -19.29 -5.41 6.12
C GLY A 10 -18.54 -4.19 5.57
N LEU A 11 -17.23 -4.07 5.80
CA LEU A 11 -16.43 -3.03 5.14
C LEU A 11 -16.28 -3.34 3.65
N GLU A 12 -16.73 -2.43 2.80
CA GLU A 12 -16.51 -2.51 1.35
C GLU A 12 -15.05 -2.20 1.01
N LEU A 13 -14.38 -3.11 0.31
CA LEU A 13 -12.98 -2.96 -0.10
C LEU A 13 -12.83 -2.65 -1.59
N GLY A 14 -13.93 -2.48 -2.32
CA GLY A 14 -13.94 -2.39 -3.77
C GLY A 14 -14.00 -3.76 -4.45
N PRO A 15 -13.98 -3.80 -5.79
CA PRO A 15 -14.07 -5.05 -6.54
C PRO A 15 -12.83 -5.92 -6.28
N GLU A 16 -13.00 -7.23 -6.33
CA GLU A 16 -11.90 -8.20 -6.12
C GLU A 16 -10.73 -7.98 -7.10
N SER A 17 -11.01 -7.45 -8.31
CA SER A 17 -9.99 -7.07 -9.30
C SER A 17 -9.05 -5.96 -8.83
N ASP A 18 -9.48 -5.14 -7.87
CA ASP A 18 -8.70 -4.05 -7.30
C ASP A 18 -7.92 -4.49 -6.05
N LEU A 19 -8.10 -5.75 -5.61
CA LEU A 19 -7.37 -6.33 -4.49
C LEU A 19 -6.13 -7.08 -4.96
N MET A 20 -5.07 -7.04 -4.16
CA MET A 20 -3.85 -7.77 -4.44
C MET A 20 -4.12 -9.28 -4.40
N PRO A 21 -3.75 -10.02 -5.47
CA PRO A 21 -3.98 -11.45 -5.52
C PRO A 21 -3.15 -12.18 -4.46
N PRO A 22 -3.63 -13.33 -3.95
CA PRO A 22 -2.84 -14.19 -3.07
C PRO A 22 -1.56 -14.66 -3.78
N GLN A 23 -0.52 -14.90 -3.00
CA GLN A 23 0.76 -15.43 -3.47
C GLN A 23 1.16 -16.66 -2.65
N ALA A 24 2.23 -17.35 -3.05
CA ALA A 24 2.65 -18.59 -2.41
C ALA A 24 3.04 -18.41 -0.93
N ASP A 25 3.54 -17.23 -0.58
CA ASP A 25 3.91 -16.81 0.77
C ASP A 25 2.72 -16.29 1.59
N ASN A 26 1.63 -15.87 0.94
CA ASN A 26 0.37 -15.53 1.57
C ASN A 26 -0.84 -16.10 0.81
N PRO A 27 -1.11 -17.42 0.94
CA PRO A 27 -2.18 -18.09 0.22
C PRO A 27 -3.59 -17.62 0.61
N GLU A 28 -3.75 -17.04 1.80
CA GLU A 28 -5.03 -16.50 2.27
C GLU A 28 -5.31 -15.07 1.77
N GLY A 29 -4.38 -14.51 1.00
CA GLY A 29 -4.48 -13.20 0.37
C GLY A 29 -4.00 -12.05 1.24
N PHE A 30 -3.60 -10.96 0.58
CA PHE A 30 -3.13 -9.74 1.24
C PHE A 30 -4.29 -8.84 1.68
N TRP A 31 -5.44 -8.89 0.97
CA TRP A 31 -6.58 -8.00 1.25
C TRP A 31 -6.21 -6.51 1.16
N GLU A 32 -5.20 -6.20 0.34
CA GLU A 32 -4.71 -4.85 0.10
C GLU A 32 -5.29 -4.31 -1.20
N HIS A 33 -5.72 -3.05 -1.20
CA HIS A 33 -6.20 -2.40 -2.40
C HIS A 33 -5.02 -1.94 -3.26
N LEU A 34 -4.94 -2.40 -4.51
CA LEU A 34 -3.80 -2.18 -5.41
C LEU A 34 -3.49 -0.71 -5.67
N ARG A 35 -4.52 0.16 -5.74
CA ARG A 35 -4.32 1.61 -5.85
C ARG A 35 -3.62 2.23 -4.63
N PHE A 36 -3.87 1.71 -3.42
CA PHE A 36 -3.18 2.19 -2.23
C PHE A 36 -1.76 1.65 -2.14
N VAL A 37 -1.54 0.41 -2.58
CA VAL A 37 -0.18 -0.15 -2.73
C VAL A 37 0.62 0.72 -3.70
N ALA A 38 0.09 1.00 -4.89
CA ALA A 38 0.74 1.85 -5.88
C ALA A 38 1.05 3.26 -5.34
N LEU A 39 0.09 3.90 -4.65
CA LEU A 39 0.30 5.20 -4.02
C LEU A 39 1.42 5.16 -2.98
N ASN A 40 1.45 4.12 -2.14
CA ASN A 40 2.49 3.96 -1.12
C ASN A 40 3.85 3.72 -1.76
N ASP A 41 3.92 2.91 -2.82
CA ASP A 41 5.15 2.65 -3.57
C ASP A 41 5.68 3.93 -4.23
N GLU A 42 4.81 4.73 -4.86
CA GLU A 42 5.17 6.03 -5.44
C GLU A 42 5.73 6.99 -4.37
N LEU A 43 5.06 7.06 -3.21
CA LEU A 43 5.48 7.89 -2.09
C LEU A 43 6.83 7.46 -1.53
N LEU A 44 7.01 6.15 -1.30
CA LEU A 44 8.26 5.58 -0.79
C LEU A 44 9.39 5.82 -1.80
N ALA A 45 9.16 5.54 -3.08
CA ALA A 45 10.15 5.75 -4.13
C ALA A 45 10.57 7.22 -4.25
N ALA A 46 9.63 8.16 -4.14
CA ALA A 46 9.93 9.59 -4.15
C ALA A 46 10.78 10.03 -2.94
N LEU A 47 10.69 9.32 -1.82
CA LEU A 47 11.52 9.52 -0.62
C LEU A 47 12.75 8.59 -0.58
N GLY A 48 13.07 7.91 -1.68
CA GLY A 48 14.24 7.02 -1.78
C GLY A 48 14.15 5.74 -0.96
N GLY A 49 12.94 5.29 -0.62
CA GLY A 49 12.65 4.05 0.10
C GLY A 49 11.84 3.03 -0.71
N ALA A 50 11.54 1.92 -0.05
CA ALA A 50 10.66 0.84 -0.47
C ALA A 50 10.00 0.21 0.77
N TRP A 51 9.12 -0.77 0.59
CA TRP A 51 8.42 -1.41 1.70
C TRP A 51 9.36 -2.09 2.71
N ASP A 52 10.53 -2.55 2.26
CA ASP A 52 11.59 -3.19 3.06
C ASP A 52 12.81 -2.29 3.28
N LEU A 53 12.80 -1.09 2.69
CA LEU A 53 13.90 -0.13 2.75
C LEU A 53 13.33 1.22 3.23
N PRO A 54 13.39 1.52 4.53
CA PRO A 54 12.85 2.78 5.02
C PRO A 54 13.59 3.98 4.38
N PRO A 55 12.88 5.10 4.08
CA PRO A 55 13.51 6.37 3.76
C PRO A 55 14.51 6.81 4.83
N LYS A 56 15.39 7.76 4.49
CA LYS A 56 16.32 8.30 5.49
C LYS A 56 15.55 9.00 6.62
N PRO A 57 16.07 9.00 7.86
CA PRO A 57 15.36 9.58 9.01
C PRO A 57 15.03 11.08 8.90
N ASP A 58 15.72 11.81 8.03
CA ASP A 58 15.56 13.25 7.80
C ASP A 58 14.67 13.60 6.60
N GLU A 59 14.11 12.60 5.91
CA GLU A 59 13.14 12.82 4.84
C GLU A 59 11.82 13.41 5.36
N SER A 60 11.15 14.19 4.51
CA SER A 60 9.92 14.92 4.86
C SER A 60 8.86 14.82 3.78
N PHE A 61 7.60 14.70 4.20
CA PHE A 61 6.43 14.67 3.31
C PHE A 61 6.11 16.02 2.65
N ILE A 62 6.85 17.09 2.96
CA ILE A 62 6.63 18.45 2.42
C ILE A 62 7.65 18.79 1.33
N GLY A 63 8.50 17.83 0.94
CA GLY A 63 9.53 18.02 -0.07
C GLY A 63 8.97 18.33 -1.46
N PRO A 64 9.65 19.15 -2.28
CA PRO A 64 9.20 19.49 -3.64
C PRO A 64 9.02 18.27 -4.56
N GLN A 65 9.72 17.17 -4.28
CA GLN A 65 9.59 15.89 -4.98
C GLN A 65 8.21 15.23 -4.83
N LEU A 66 7.40 15.64 -3.85
CA LEU A 66 6.04 15.15 -3.61
C LEU A 66 4.95 16.13 -4.08
N ASN A 67 5.33 17.30 -4.60
CA ASN A 67 4.40 18.24 -5.19
C ASN A 67 4.09 17.83 -6.64
N THR A 68 3.33 16.75 -6.80
CA THR A 68 2.70 16.43 -8.08
C THR A 68 1.60 17.45 -8.39
N VAL A 69 1.59 17.93 -9.64
CA VAL A 69 0.74 19.00 -10.20
C VAL A 69 -0.75 18.77 -9.96
#